data_AF-A0A8J7VT19-F1
#
_entry.id   AF-A0A8J7VT19-F1
#
_cell.length_a   1.000
_cell.length_b   1.000
_cell.length_c   1.000
_cell.angle_alpha   90.00
_cell.angle_beta   90.00
_cell.angle_gamma   90.00
#
_symmetry.space_group_name_H-M   'P 1'
#
loop_
_entity.id
_entity.type
_entity.pdbx_description
1 polymer ?
#
loop_
_entity_poly.entity_id
_entity_poly.type
_entity_poly.pdbx_seq_one_letter_code
_entity_poly.pdbx_strand_id
1 'polypeptide(L)'
;EFGHALHGMFSDVTYPRFSGTSVPRDYVEFPSQVNEMWATWPEVLANYAKHYQTGEAMPQELLDKVLASEKFNQGFATTEYLGASLLDQAWHQKSADALPDADGVMAFEAEALADAGVDYEPVPPRYRTPYFSHTWGGGYSAGYYGYIWAETLDADTVEWFKENGGLKRENGDHFRKTLLSQGGSKDAMQLFRDFRGRDAEIEPLLERRGLN
;
A
#
# COMPACT_ATOMS: atom_id res chain seq x y z
N GLU A 1 -5.98 -6.94 1.57
CA GLU A 1 -7.32 -7.40 2.02
C GLU A 1 -7.52 -7.64 3.51
N PHE A 2 -6.94 -8.67 4.14
CA PHE A 2 -7.31 -9.01 5.53
C PHE A 2 -7.02 -7.87 6.54
N GLY A 3 -6.06 -7.00 6.25
CA GLY A 3 -5.85 -5.76 7.00
C GLY A 3 -7.03 -4.78 6.95
N HIS A 4 -7.71 -4.61 5.81
CA HIS A 4 -8.97 -3.85 5.74
C HIS A 4 -10.07 -4.51 6.58
N ALA A 5 -10.15 -5.85 6.54
CA ALA A 5 -11.12 -6.58 7.36
C ALA A 5 -10.86 -6.36 8.85
N LEU A 6 -9.60 -6.37 9.30
CA LEU A 6 -9.22 -6.04 10.67
C LEU A 6 -9.58 -4.59 11.03
N HIS A 7 -9.34 -3.63 10.14
CA HIS A 7 -9.72 -2.23 10.33
C HIS A 7 -11.25 -2.08 10.51
N GLY A 8 -12.04 -2.83 9.74
CA GLY A 8 -13.49 -2.90 9.91
C GLY A 8 -13.92 -3.59 11.22
N MET A 9 -13.37 -4.77 11.51
CA MET A 9 -13.75 -5.60 12.66
C MET A 9 -13.37 -4.97 14.01
N PHE A 10 -12.28 -4.19 14.05
CA PHE A 10 -11.83 -3.55 15.29
C PHE A 10 -12.45 -2.19 15.55
N SER A 11 -13.18 -1.62 14.61
CA SER A 11 -13.83 -0.31 14.74
C SER A 11 -14.66 -0.22 16.01
N ASP A 12 -14.38 0.79 16.84
CA ASP A 12 -15.05 1.08 18.10
C ASP A 12 -15.43 2.57 18.15
N VAL A 13 -16.42 2.93 17.32
CA VAL A 13 -16.88 4.32 17.17
C VAL A 13 -18.40 4.41 17.28
N THR A 14 -18.88 5.53 17.81
CA THR A 14 -20.32 5.77 18.02
C THR A 14 -21.09 6.01 16.72
N TYR A 15 -20.49 6.75 15.77
CA TYR A 15 -21.19 7.22 14.57
C TYR A 15 -20.80 6.41 13.33
N PRO A 16 -21.76 5.84 12.57
CA PRO A 16 -21.47 5.02 11.39
C PRO A 16 -20.62 5.73 10.33
N ARG A 17 -20.74 7.06 10.24
CA ARG A 17 -19.94 7.90 9.32
C ARG A 17 -18.43 7.74 9.49
N PHE A 18 -17.97 7.32 10.67
CA PHE A 18 -16.57 7.14 11.01
C PHE A 18 -16.17 5.67 11.15
N SER A 19 -17.08 4.72 10.89
CA SER A 19 -16.84 3.31 11.18
C SER A 19 -15.84 2.67 10.21
N GLY A 20 -14.94 1.85 10.75
CA GLY A 20 -14.01 1.02 10.02
C GLY A 20 -13.17 1.80 9.01
N THR A 21 -13.24 1.39 7.75
CA THR A 21 -12.46 1.96 6.64
C THR A 21 -12.97 3.32 6.14
N SER A 22 -13.81 4.03 6.91
CA SER A 22 -14.33 5.36 6.57
C SER A 22 -13.31 6.48 6.84
N VAL A 23 -12.14 6.36 6.22
CA VAL A 23 -10.96 7.24 6.33
C VAL A 23 -10.56 7.78 4.94
N PRO A 24 -9.69 8.79 4.86
CA PRO A 24 -9.16 9.26 3.57
C PRO A 24 -8.52 8.14 2.73
N ARG A 25 -8.57 8.31 1.41
CA ARG A 25 -8.14 7.28 0.45
C ARG A 25 -6.63 7.00 0.49
N ASP A 26 -5.85 8.03 0.76
CA ASP A 26 -4.40 7.96 0.97
C ASP A 26 -4.00 7.41 2.35
N TYR A 27 -4.97 7.11 3.21
CA TYR A 27 -4.76 6.44 4.50
C TYR A 27 -5.38 5.05 4.56
N VAL A 28 -6.47 4.79 3.82
CA VAL A 28 -7.20 3.51 3.92
C VAL A 28 -6.34 2.30 3.55
N GLU A 29 -5.34 2.49 2.68
CA GLU A 29 -4.41 1.46 2.25
C GLU A 29 -3.33 1.12 3.29
N PHE A 30 -3.14 1.97 4.30
CA PHE A 30 -2.10 1.72 5.29
C PHE A 30 -2.40 0.47 6.13
N PRO A 31 -3.60 0.32 6.75
CA PRO A 31 -3.94 -0.91 7.47
C PRO A 31 -3.95 -2.18 6.62
N SER A 32 -4.22 -2.09 5.31
CA SER A 32 -4.12 -3.26 4.42
C SER A 32 -2.67 -3.64 4.16
N GLN A 33 -1.83 -2.69 3.75
CA GLN A 33 -0.43 -2.91 3.40
C GLN A 33 0.41 -3.33 4.61
N VAL A 34 0.24 -2.68 5.76
CA VAL A 34 0.99 -3.05 6.98
C VAL A 34 0.68 -4.46 7.45
N ASN A 35 -0.51 -5.00 7.14
CA ASN A 35 -0.83 -6.38 7.46
C ASN A 35 -0.07 -7.37 6.55
N GLU A 36 0.47 -6.94 5.42
CA GLU A 36 1.29 -7.75 4.51
C GLU A 36 2.65 -8.12 5.13
N MET A 37 3.17 -7.31 6.05
CA MET A 37 4.42 -7.60 6.77
C MET A 37 4.41 -8.99 7.44
N TRP A 38 3.22 -9.43 7.87
CA TRP A 38 3.06 -10.71 8.57
C TRP A 38 3.15 -11.91 7.62
N ALA A 39 2.97 -11.72 6.32
CA ALA A 39 3.10 -12.79 5.34
C ALA A 39 4.55 -13.31 5.27
N THR A 40 5.55 -12.42 5.41
CA THR A 40 6.97 -12.80 5.40
C THR A 40 7.63 -12.77 6.78
N TRP A 41 6.88 -12.42 7.83
CA TRP A 41 7.40 -12.49 9.20
C TRP A 41 7.82 -13.94 9.54
N PRO A 42 9.07 -14.20 9.98
CA PRO A 42 9.63 -15.55 10.01
C PRO A 42 8.77 -16.59 10.75
N GLU A 43 8.27 -16.23 11.93
CA GLU A 43 7.42 -17.12 12.75
C GLU A 43 6.07 -17.43 12.09
N VAL A 44 5.51 -16.47 11.34
CA VAL A 44 4.22 -16.64 10.64
C VAL A 44 4.43 -17.45 9.37
N LEU A 45 5.42 -17.09 8.56
CA LEU A 45 5.75 -17.76 7.31
C LEU A 45 6.09 -19.24 7.55
N ALA A 46 6.94 -19.55 8.53
CA ALA A 46 7.27 -20.93 8.89
C ALA A 46 6.05 -21.75 9.35
N ASN A 47 5.03 -21.09 9.92
CA ASN A 47 3.82 -21.76 10.38
C ASN A 47 2.90 -22.19 9.22
N TYR A 48 2.75 -21.37 8.17
CA TYR A 48 1.85 -21.67 7.05
C TYR A 48 2.56 -22.25 5.81
N ALA A 49 3.86 -22.04 5.63
CA ALA A 49 4.64 -22.55 4.50
C ALA A 49 4.90 -24.05 4.62
N LYS A 50 3.85 -24.83 4.33
CA LYS A 50 3.84 -26.30 4.39
C LYS A 50 3.44 -26.90 3.06
N HIS A 51 4.04 -28.02 2.72
CA HIS A 51 3.70 -28.76 1.50
C HIS A 51 2.25 -29.25 1.56
N TYR A 52 1.46 -28.99 0.52
CA TYR A 52 0.00 -29.18 0.56
C TYR A 52 -0.43 -30.65 0.74
N GLN A 53 0.40 -31.62 0.36
CA GLN A 53 0.09 -33.05 0.53
C GLN A 53 0.66 -33.65 1.81
N THR A 54 1.89 -33.25 2.17
CA THR A 54 2.65 -33.92 3.25
C THR A 54 2.57 -33.14 4.56
N GLY A 55 2.21 -31.86 4.52
CA GLY A 55 2.22 -30.98 5.69
C GLY A 55 3.63 -30.61 6.17
N GLU A 56 4.68 -31.09 5.50
CA GLU A 56 6.07 -30.80 5.86
C GLU A 56 6.39 -29.32 5.67
N ALA A 57 7.13 -28.75 6.61
CA ALA A 57 7.57 -27.36 6.53
C ALA A 57 8.53 -27.15 5.36
N MET A 58 8.49 -25.96 4.76
CA MET A 58 9.50 -25.53 3.80
C MET A 58 10.91 -25.61 4.42
N PRO A 59 11.91 -26.18 3.72
CA PRO A 59 13.29 -26.16 4.18
C PRO A 59 13.77 -24.74 4.48
N GLN A 60 14.48 -24.55 5.60
CA GLN A 60 14.98 -23.25 6.02
C GLN A 60 15.79 -22.54 4.92
N GLU A 61 16.59 -23.28 4.17
CA GLU A 61 17.39 -22.71 3.07
C GLU A 61 16.52 -22.08 1.96
N LEU A 62 15.36 -22.67 1.65
CA LEU A 62 14.44 -22.10 0.67
C LEU A 62 13.70 -20.89 1.25
N LEU A 63 13.34 -20.95 2.53
CA LEU A 63 12.73 -19.83 3.25
C LEU A 63 13.65 -18.61 3.25
N ASP A 64 14.93 -18.80 3.58
CA ASP A 64 15.93 -17.73 3.57
C ASP A 64 16.11 -17.12 2.18
N LYS A 65 16.05 -17.93 1.12
CA LYS A 65 16.10 -17.46 -0.28
C LYS A 65 14.87 -16.62 -0.66
N VAL A 66 13.68 -16.98 -0.17
CA VAL A 66 12.46 -16.18 -0.39
C VAL A 66 12.62 -14.80 0.25
N LEU A 67 13.03 -14.76 1.52
CA LEU A 67 13.26 -13.50 2.25
C LEU A 67 14.35 -12.64 1.58
N ALA A 68 15.45 -13.25 1.15
CA ALA A 68 16.53 -12.55 0.45
C ALA A 68 16.10 -11.97 -0.92
N SER A 69 15.02 -12.50 -1.51
CA SER A 69 14.52 -12.07 -2.81
C SER A 69 13.51 -10.92 -2.74
N GLU A 70 13.16 -10.40 -1.56
CA GLU A 70 12.14 -9.34 -1.40
C GLU A 70 12.46 -8.06 -2.20
N LYS A 71 13.74 -7.72 -2.36
CA LYS A 71 14.19 -6.57 -3.17
C LYS A 71 14.30 -6.87 -4.67
N PHE A 72 14.18 -8.13 -5.08
CA PHE A 72 14.21 -8.50 -6.48
C PHE A 72 13.01 -7.88 -7.21
N ASN A 73 13.25 -7.39 -8.43
CA ASN A 73 12.23 -6.81 -9.31
C ASN A 73 11.55 -5.51 -8.80
N GLN A 74 12.05 -4.87 -7.73
CA GLN A 74 11.51 -3.61 -7.24
C GLN A 74 11.55 -2.48 -8.27
N GLY A 75 12.53 -2.48 -9.18
CA GLY A 75 12.57 -1.54 -10.30
C GLY A 75 11.35 -1.65 -11.21
N PHE A 76 10.94 -2.87 -11.58
CA PHE A 76 9.72 -3.11 -12.35
C PHE A 76 8.48 -2.71 -11.54
N ALA A 77 8.32 -3.28 -10.34
CA ALA A 77 7.12 -3.12 -9.51
C ALA A 77 6.87 -1.65 -9.12
N THR A 78 7.94 -0.89 -8.85
CA THR A 78 7.85 0.54 -8.55
C THR A 78 7.54 1.35 -9.80
N THR A 79 8.19 1.06 -10.93
CA THR A 79 7.99 1.82 -12.18
C THR A 79 6.59 1.64 -12.74
N GLU A 80 6.05 0.41 -12.80
CA GLU A 80 4.68 0.20 -13.30
C GLU A 80 3.64 0.92 -12.42
N TYR A 81 3.87 0.95 -11.10
CA TYR A 81 2.98 1.59 -10.14
C TYR A 81 3.01 3.12 -10.27
N LEU A 82 4.22 3.70 -10.35
CA LEU A 82 4.40 5.13 -10.53
C LEU A 82 3.86 5.57 -11.90
N GLY A 83 4.07 4.78 -12.95
CA GLY A 83 3.49 5.02 -14.27
C GLY A 83 1.97 5.15 -14.21
N ALA A 84 1.28 4.21 -13.55
CA ALA A 84 -0.17 4.28 -13.37
C ALA A 84 -0.60 5.46 -12.48
N SER A 85 0.14 5.76 -11.41
CA SER A 85 -0.15 6.89 -10.52
C SER A 85 -0.01 8.24 -11.22
N LEU A 86 1.04 8.41 -12.02
CA LEU A 86 1.30 9.63 -12.80
C LEU A 86 0.27 9.78 -13.91
N LEU A 87 -0.12 8.68 -14.57
CA LEU A 87 -1.21 8.69 -15.55
C LEU A 87 -2.55 9.11 -14.93
N ASP A 88 -2.89 8.59 -13.74
CA ASP A 88 -4.08 9.01 -12.99
C ASP A 88 -4.06 10.52 -12.70
N GLN A 89 -2.92 11.06 -12.24
CA GLN A 89 -2.79 12.51 -12.01
C GLN A 89 -2.91 13.32 -13.30
N ALA A 90 -2.30 12.88 -14.40
CA ALA A 90 -2.37 13.57 -15.68
C ALA A 90 -3.81 13.72 -16.18
N TRP A 91 -4.65 12.69 -16.01
CA TRP A 91 -6.07 12.73 -16.35
C TRP A 91 -6.89 13.73 -15.51
N HIS A 92 -6.49 13.99 -14.26
CA HIS A 92 -7.31 14.76 -13.31
C HIS A 92 -6.78 16.16 -13.00
N GLN A 93 -5.57 16.51 -13.44
CA GLN A 93 -4.97 17.82 -13.22
C GLN A 93 -5.08 18.77 -14.42
N LYS A 94 -5.59 18.29 -15.56
CA LYS A 94 -5.86 19.12 -16.74
C LYS A 94 -7.28 19.68 -16.70
N SER A 95 -7.49 20.82 -17.34
CA SER A 95 -8.83 21.37 -17.55
C SER A 95 -9.60 20.53 -18.58
N ALA A 96 -10.93 20.53 -18.50
CA ALA A 96 -11.78 19.69 -19.34
C ALA A 96 -11.62 19.96 -20.85
N ASP A 97 -11.29 21.21 -21.24
CA ASP A 97 -11.02 21.62 -22.62
C ASP A 97 -9.64 21.16 -23.13
N ALA A 98 -8.73 20.77 -22.23
CA ALA A 98 -7.42 20.21 -22.55
C ALA A 98 -7.40 18.67 -22.58
N LEU A 99 -8.52 18.02 -22.28
CA LEU A 99 -8.66 16.57 -22.38
C LEU A 99 -9.10 16.16 -23.80
N PRO A 100 -8.62 15.02 -24.30
CA PRO A 100 -8.98 14.55 -25.64
C PRO A 100 -10.42 14.03 -25.70
N ASP A 101 -10.97 13.99 -26.91
CA ASP A 101 -12.11 13.14 -27.24
C ASP A 101 -11.72 11.64 -27.17
N ALA A 102 -12.71 10.75 -27.30
CA ALA A 102 -12.54 9.31 -27.10
C ALA A 102 -11.47 8.66 -28.01
N ASP A 103 -11.29 9.18 -29.23
CA ASP A 103 -10.28 8.71 -30.19
C ASP A 103 -8.85 9.16 -29.82
N GLY A 104 -8.70 10.21 -29.02
CA GLY A 104 -7.40 10.71 -28.55
C GLY A 104 -6.90 10.10 -27.23
N VAL A 105 -7.70 9.26 -26.56
CA VAL A 105 -7.37 8.69 -25.24
C VAL A 105 -6.00 8.00 -25.19
N MET A 106 -5.69 7.18 -26.20
CA MET A 106 -4.42 6.44 -26.19
C MET A 106 -3.21 7.33 -26.54
N ALA A 107 -3.43 8.39 -27.33
CA ALA A 107 -2.39 9.37 -27.63
C ALA A 107 -2.05 10.20 -26.38
N PHE A 108 -3.08 10.61 -25.63
CA PHE A 108 -2.93 11.30 -24.36
C PHE A 108 -2.17 10.46 -23.32
N GLU A 109 -2.49 9.17 -23.20
CA GLU A 109 -1.76 8.28 -22.30
C GLU A 109 -0.27 8.21 -22.65
N ALA A 110 0.06 8.01 -23.93
CA ALA A 110 1.45 7.95 -24.37
C ALA A 110 2.20 9.26 -24.08
N GLU A 111 1.58 10.41 -24.37
CA GLU A 111 2.13 11.73 -24.05
C GLU A 111 2.34 11.92 -22.55
N ALA A 112 1.34 11.57 -21.72
CA ALA A 112 1.43 11.71 -20.27
C ALA A 112 2.56 10.86 -19.66
N LEU A 113 2.76 9.63 -20.15
CA LEU A 113 3.85 8.76 -19.68
C LEU A 113 5.22 9.27 -20.15
N ALA A 114 5.31 9.77 -21.39
CA ALA A 114 6.52 10.33 -21.95
C ALA A 114 6.95 11.60 -21.22
N ASP A 115 6.02 12.54 -20.99
CA ASP A 115 6.23 13.76 -20.22
C ASP A 115 6.68 13.50 -18.79
N ALA A 116 6.14 12.45 -18.18
CA ALA A 116 6.50 12.01 -16.83
C ALA A 116 7.83 11.21 -16.78
N GLY A 117 8.45 10.92 -17.92
CA GLY A 117 9.72 10.19 -18.01
C GLY A 117 9.61 8.70 -17.68
N VAL A 118 8.42 8.12 -17.80
CA VAL A 118 8.11 6.72 -17.45
C VAL A 118 7.54 5.91 -18.62
N ASP A 119 7.55 6.46 -19.84
CA ASP A 119 7.27 5.71 -21.06
C ASP A 119 8.42 4.75 -21.38
N TYR A 120 8.31 3.54 -20.86
CA TYR A 120 9.29 2.49 -21.04
C TYR A 120 8.57 1.17 -21.38
N GLU A 121 8.65 0.77 -22.65
CA GLU A 121 7.89 -0.37 -23.19
C GLU A 121 8.02 -1.68 -22.37
N PRO A 122 9.21 -2.06 -21.85
CA PRO A 122 9.33 -3.26 -21.04
C PRO A 122 8.60 -3.19 -19.68
N VAL A 123 8.20 -2.00 -19.24
CA VAL A 123 7.47 -1.76 -17.98
C VAL A 123 6.32 -0.78 -18.23
N PRO A 124 5.22 -1.21 -18.88
CA PRO A 124 4.05 -0.36 -19.06
C PRO A 124 3.45 0.03 -17.70
N PRO A 125 2.59 1.08 -17.64
CA PRO A 125 1.89 1.37 -16.40
C PRO A 125 1.04 0.17 -15.98
N ARG A 126 0.97 -0.07 -14.66
CA ARG A 126 0.27 -1.22 -14.06
C ARG A 126 -1.17 -1.35 -14.56
N TYR A 127 -1.82 -0.21 -14.82
CA TYR A 127 -3.06 -0.13 -15.55
C TYR A 127 -2.95 0.92 -16.66
N ARG A 128 -3.48 0.60 -17.84
CA ARG A 128 -3.70 1.58 -18.91
C ARG A 128 -5.12 2.12 -18.82
N THR A 129 -5.32 3.27 -19.41
CA THR A 129 -6.53 4.07 -19.38
C THR A 129 -7.80 3.23 -19.59
N PRO A 130 -7.95 2.40 -20.65
CA PRO A 130 -9.23 1.71 -20.91
C PRO A 130 -9.66 0.71 -19.83
N TYR A 131 -8.73 0.25 -18.99
CA TYR A 131 -8.99 -0.75 -17.95
C TYR A 131 -8.56 -0.31 -16.55
N PHE A 132 -8.37 0.99 -16.34
CA PHE A 132 -8.00 1.55 -15.05
C PHE A 132 -9.21 1.72 -14.13
N SER A 133 -9.79 0.60 -13.69
CA SER A 133 -11.02 0.58 -12.90
C SER A 133 -10.95 1.39 -11.61
N HIS A 134 -9.79 1.44 -10.96
CA HIS A 134 -9.56 2.23 -9.74
C HIS A 134 -9.90 3.71 -9.97
N THR A 135 -9.44 4.27 -11.08
CA THR A 135 -9.64 5.67 -11.46
C THR A 135 -11.05 5.93 -11.99
N TRP A 136 -11.58 5.09 -12.88
CA TRP A 136 -12.86 5.38 -13.57
C TRP A 136 -14.12 4.97 -12.81
N GLY A 137 -14.00 4.17 -11.75
CA GLY A 137 -15.16 3.73 -10.97
C GLY A 137 -14.87 3.20 -9.56
N GLY A 138 -13.61 2.96 -9.21
CA GLY A 138 -13.19 2.41 -7.92
C GLY A 138 -13.05 3.43 -6.79
N GLY A 139 -13.20 4.73 -7.08
CA GLY A 139 -13.09 5.80 -6.10
C GLY A 139 -11.65 6.20 -5.75
N TYR A 140 -10.70 5.95 -6.67
CA TYR A 140 -9.30 6.40 -6.62
C TYR A 140 -8.98 7.38 -7.76
N SER A 141 -9.98 8.00 -8.38
CA SER A 141 -9.77 9.10 -9.33
C SER A 141 -8.92 10.19 -8.69
N ALA A 142 -7.81 10.58 -9.33
CA ALA A 142 -6.84 11.51 -8.75
C ALA A 142 -6.23 11.04 -7.41
N GLY A 143 -6.30 9.75 -7.09
CA GLY A 143 -5.97 9.19 -5.79
C GLY A 143 -5.19 7.87 -5.86
N TYR A 144 -4.75 7.42 -7.04
CA TYR A 144 -3.97 6.17 -7.13
C TYR A 144 -2.58 6.27 -6.47
N TYR A 145 -2.07 7.50 -6.30
CA TYR A 145 -0.89 7.79 -5.47
C TYR A 145 -1.08 7.37 -4.00
N GLY A 146 -2.33 7.21 -3.55
CA GLY A 146 -2.66 6.87 -2.16
C GLY A 146 -2.01 5.59 -1.67
N TYR A 147 -1.71 4.62 -2.56
CA TYR A 147 -1.01 3.39 -2.19
C TYR A 147 0.43 3.64 -1.72
N ILE A 148 1.26 4.40 -2.44
CA ILE A 148 2.64 4.67 -1.99
C ILE A 148 2.71 5.69 -0.85
N TRP A 149 1.71 6.58 -0.80
CA TRP A 149 1.54 7.47 0.36
C TRP A 149 1.29 6.67 1.63
N ALA A 150 0.31 5.76 1.61
CA ALA A 150 0.02 4.84 2.70
C ALA A 150 1.19 3.90 3.02
N GLU A 151 1.94 3.48 2.00
CA GLU A 151 3.08 2.58 2.20
C GLU A 151 4.22 3.22 3.00
N THR A 152 4.30 4.56 3.00
CA THR A 152 5.23 5.29 3.90
C THR A 152 4.88 5.02 5.36
N LEU A 153 3.58 5.03 5.70
CA LEU A 153 3.09 4.74 7.06
C LEU A 153 3.29 3.26 7.42
N ASP A 154 3.04 2.37 6.47
CA ASP A 154 3.30 0.92 6.60
C ASP A 154 4.78 0.65 6.91
N ALA A 155 5.68 1.10 6.05
CA ALA A 155 7.11 0.83 6.19
C ALA A 155 7.66 1.29 7.54
N ASP A 156 7.27 2.47 7.99
CA ASP A 156 7.67 2.99 9.30
C ASP A 156 6.98 2.25 10.47
N THR A 157 5.79 1.70 10.24
CA THR A 157 5.11 0.83 11.23
C THR A 157 5.81 -0.53 11.37
N VAL A 158 6.33 -1.09 10.28
CA VAL A 158 7.15 -2.31 10.35
C VAL A 158 8.36 -2.09 11.26
N GLU A 159 9.03 -0.94 11.14
CA GLU A 159 10.13 -0.58 12.02
C GLU A 159 9.67 -0.42 13.47
N TRP A 160 8.52 0.21 13.73
CA TRP A 160 7.94 0.28 15.08
C TRP A 160 7.75 -1.11 15.69
N PHE A 161 7.23 -2.09 14.93
CA PHE A 161 7.08 -3.46 15.44
C PHE A 161 8.43 -4.09 15.74
N LYS A 162 9.46 -3.91 14.89
CA LYS A 162 10.82 -4.41 15.13
C LYS A 162 11.43 -3.77 16.39
N GLU A 163 11.34 -2.45 16.54
CA GLU A 163 11.80 -1.68 17.71
C GLU A 163 11.17 -2.16 19.03
N ASN A 164 9.91 -2.61 18.99
CA ASN A 164 9.14 -3.01 20.17
C ASN A 164 9.10 -4.54 20.39
N GLY A 165 10.01 -5.28 19.76
CA GLY A 165 10.19 -6.71 19.98
C GLY A 165 9.22 -7.62 19.21
N GLY A 166 8.66 -7.12 18.11
CA GLY A 166 8.02 -7.93 17.07
C GLY A 166 6.58 -8.37 17.37
N LEU A 167 6.28 -9.61 17.00
CA LEU A 167 4.96 -10.22 17.08
C LEU A 167 4.56 -10.53 18.53
N LYS A 168 4.08 -9.51 19.25
CA LYS A 168 3.59 -9.64 20.62
C LYS A 168 2.14 -9.21 20.75
N ARG A 169 1.43 -9.82 21.71
CA ARG A 169 0.05 -9.43 22.05
C ARG A 169 -0.06 -7.97 22.47
N GLU A 170 0.87 -7.49 23.29
CA GLU A 170 0.93 -6.09 23.74
C GLU A 170 1.03 -5.10 22.56
N ASN A 171 1.84 -5.42 21.56
CA ASN A 171 2.03 -4.59 20.36
C ASN A 171 0.77 -4.57 19.49
N GLY A 172 0.11 -5.73 19.32
CA GLY A 172 -1.17 -5.80 18.63
C GLY A 172 -2.28 -5.04 19.34
N ASP A 173 -2.31 -5.07 20.68
CA ASP A 173 -3.29 -4.32 21.47
C ASP A 173 -3.04 -2.81 21.38
N HIS A 174 -1.78 -2.36 21.37
CA HIS A 174 -1.42 -0.96 21.12
C HIS A 174 -1.86 -0.50 19.73
N PHE A 175 -1.50 -1.23 18.67
CA PHE A 175 -1.88 -0.91 17.29
C PHE A 175 -3.40 -0.89 17.10
N ARG A 176 -4.11 -1.86 17.69
CA ARG A 176 -5.57 -1.89 17.69
C ARG A 176 -6.16 -0.66 18.37
N LYS A 177 -5.72 -0.35 19.59
CA LYS A 177 -6.30 0.71 20.42
C LYS A 177 -6.06 2.10 19.86
N THR A 178 -4.87 2.35 19.36
CA THR A 178 -4.45 3.69 18.90
C THR A 178 -4.86 3.97 17.47
N LEU A 179 -5.03 2.94 16.64
CA LEU A 179 -5.21 3.09 15.21
C LEU A 179 -6.43 2.36 14.66
N LEU A 180 -6.43 1.02 14.66
CA LEU A 180 -7.45 0.23 13.96
C LEU A 180 -8.86 0.39 14.54
N SER A 181 -9.00 0.71 15.82
CA SER A 181 -10.32 0.88 16.43
C SER A 181 -10.92 2.27 16.22
N GLN A 182 -10.14 3.23 15.70
CA GLN A 182 -10.54 4.63 15.68
C GLN A 182 -11.33 5.02 14.43
N GLY A 183 -11.23 4.24 13.35
CA GLY A 183 -11.83 4.55 12.05
C GLY A 183 -11.56 6.01 11.64
N GLY A 184 -12.58 6.70 11.13
CA GLY A 184 -12.51 8.12 10.76
C GLY A 184 -12.80 9.12 11.89
N SER A 185 -12.74 8.71 13.16
CA SER A 185 -13.17 9.56 14.29
C SER A 185 -12.16 10.65 14.69
N LYS A 186 -10.93 10.57 14.18
CA LYS A 186 -9.86 11.55 14.38
C LYS A 186 -9.15 11.82 13.05
N ASP A 187 -8.34 12.88 13.04
CA ASP A 187 -7.42 13.15 11.94
C ASP A 187 -6.47 11.97 11.71
N ALA A 188 -6.30 11.57 10.45
CA ALA A 188 -5.57 10.37 10.06
C ALA A 188 -4.08 10.42 10.46
N MET A 189 -3.43 11.57 10.29
CA MET A 189 -2.03 11.74 10.69
C MET A 189 -1.88 11.87 12.20
N GLN A 190 -2.90 12.35 12.91
CA GLN A 190 -2.93 12.26 14.36
C GLN A 190 -3.05 10.80 14.84
N LEU A 191 -3.83 9.94 14.17
CA LEU A 191 -3.90 8.51 14.49
C LEU A 191 -2.54 7.83 14.35
N PHE A 192 -1.83 8.12 13.26
CA PHE A 192 -0.48 7.60 13.07
C PHE A 192 0.47 8.09 14.18
N ARG A 193 0.44 9.38 14.52
CA ARG A 193 1.27 9.93 15.62
C ARG A 193 0.93 9.32 16.99
N ASP A 194 -0.36 9.11 17.29
CA ASP A 194 -0.83 8.46 18.52
C ASP A 194 -0.26 7.02 18.64
N PHE A 195 -0.12 6.32 17.50
CA PHE A 195 0.48 4.99 17.43
C PHE A 195 2.02 5.02 17.46
N ARG A 196 2.63 5.74 16.52
CA ARG A 196 4.08 5.74 16.23
C ARG A 196 4.89 6.52 17.25
N GLY A 197 4.29 7.56 17.86
CA GLY A 197 4.94 8.50 18.77
C GLY A 197 5.67 9.67 18.09
N ARG A 198 5.70 9.70 16.75
CA ARG A 198 6.28 10.76 15.92
C ARG A 198 5.60 10.79 14.53
N ASP A 199 5.92 11.79 13.72
CA ASP A 199 5.54 11.80 12.30
C ASP A 199 6.23 10.67 11.53
N ALA A 200 5.66 10.31 10.37
CA ALA A 200 6.19 9.25 9.53
C ALA A 200 7.51 9.64 8.85
N GLU A 201 8.43 8.70 8.77
CA GLU A 201 9.71 8.83 8.06
C GLU A 201 9.66 8.05 6.74
N ILE A 202 10.28 8.58 5.68
CA ILE A 202 10.22 7.98 4.33
C ILE A 202 11.32 6.94 4.11
N GLU A 203 12.39 7.01 4.89
CA GLU A 203 13.59 6.18 4.78
C GLU A 203 13.26 4.67 4.78
N PRO A 204 12.35 4.15 5.64
CA PRO A 204 11.96 2.74 5.59
C PRO A 204 11.35 2.32 4.26
N LEU A 205 10.55 3.19 3.63
CA LEU A 205 9.98 2.94 2.31
C LEU A 205 11.05 2.94 1.22
N LEU A 206 11.99 3.89 1.28
CA LEU A 206 13.10 3.95 0.32
C LEU A 206 13.97 2.69 0.40
N GLU A 207 14.27 2.19 1.61
CA GLU A 207 15.01 0.94 1.77
C GLU A 207 14.22 -0.28 1.24
N ARG A 208 12.91 -0.33 1.53
CA ARG A 208 12.02 -1.40 1.06
C ARG A 208 11.96 -1.48 -0.46
N ARG A 209 11.86 -0.32 -1.13
CA ARG A 209 11.78 -0.22 -2.59
C ARG A 209 13.15 -0.17 -3.30
N GLY A 210 14.26 -0.17 -2.54
CA GLY A 210 15.61 -0.11 -3.12
C GLY A 210 15.92 1.21 -3.81
N LEU A 211 15.47 2.33 -3.22
CA LEU A 211 15.60 3.69 -3.74
C LEU A 211 16.58 4.56 -2.93
N ASN A 212 17.49 3.92 -2.17
CA ASN A 212 18.48 4.57 -1.31
C ASN A 212 19.90 4.60 -1.89
#